data_AF-A0A5M9MLX3-F1
#
_entry.id   AF-A0A5M9MLX3-F1
#
_cell.length_a   1.000
_cell.length_b   1.000
_cell.length_c   1.000
_cell.angle_alpha   90.00
_cell.angle_beta   90.00
_cell.angle_gamma   90.00
#
_symmetry.space_group_name_H-M   'P 1'
#
loop_
_entity.id
_entity.type
_entity.pdbx_description
1 polymer ?
#
loop_
_entity_poly.entity_id
_entity_poly.type
_entity_poly.pdbx_seq_one_letter_code
_entity_poly.pdbx_strand_id
1 'polypeptide(L)'
;MTNTSITDPESLEKRYPVILREFAIRPSTGGKGRHNGGDGVIRDIECRAPLSFSAITERRSIPPYGMNGGEPGERGANYWVRRVENGDKTEWRWVNIGAKNMVRMETGDRCVIHTPGGGGWGLPELNGYSGDRADVRIQYPRASGSVAAYIMAQKSSA
;
A
#
# COMPACT_ATOMS: atom_id res chain seq x y z
N MET A 1 11.77 3.06 -7.40
CA MET A 1 11.19 4.27 -8.02
C MET A 1 10.59 5.09 -6.89
N THR A 2 11.21 6.21 -6.52
CA THR A 2 10.84 7.10 -5.39
C THR A 2 9.93 8.25 -5.82
N ASN A 3 9.48 8.27 -7.08
CA ASN A 3 8.57 9.28 -7.57
C ASN A 3 7.13 8.85 -7.27
N THR A 4 6.63 9.30 -6.12
CA THR A 4 5.28 9.02 -5.59
C THR A 4 4.30 10.13 -5.94
N SER A 5 4.51 10.85 -7.06
CA SER A 5 3.47 11.75 -7.57
C SER A 5 2.33 10.91 -8.11
N ILE A 6 1.16 11.06 -7.51
CA ILE A 6 -0.04 10.39 -7.96
C ILE A 6 -0.57 11.11 -9.19
N THR A 7 -0.94 10.36 -10.22
CA THR A 7 -1.60 10.92 -11.40
C THR A 7 -2.99 11.41 -11.04
N ASP A 8 -3.33 12.63 -11.47
CA ASP A 8 -4.65 13.20 -11.28
C ASP A 8 -5.74 12.30 -11.88
N PRO A 9 -6.87 12.08 -11.17
CA PRO A 9 -8.01 11.31 -11.68
C PRO A 9 -8.46 11.74 -13.08
N GLU A 10 -8.51 13.04 -13.34
CA GLU A 10 -8.97 13.63 -14.60
C GLU A 10 -8.07 13.22 -15.78
N SER A 11 -6.77 13.06 -15.52
CA SER A 11 -5.82 12.59 -16.53
C SER A 11 -6.06 11.12 -16.89
N LEU A 12 -6.47 10.29 -15.94
CA LEU A 12 -6.83 8.89 -16.17
C LEU A 12 -8.11 8.79 -17.01
N GLU A 13 -9.16 9.50 -16.60
CA GLU A 13 -10.48 9.47 -17.26
C GLU A 13 -10.46 10.09 -18.66
N LYS A 14 -9.60 11.09 -18.90
CA LYS A 14 -9.41 11.67 -20.23
C LYS A 14 -8.70 10.71 -21.20
N ARG A 15 -7.79 9.88 -20.68
CA ARG A 15 -6.92 9.04 -21.49
C ARG A 15 -7.54 7.67 -21.80
N TYR A 16 -8.38 7.16 -20.91
CA TYR A 16 -8.99 5.84 -21.02
C TYR A 16 -10.50 5.94 -20.83
N PRO A 17 -11.30 5.07 -21.48
CA PRO A 17 -12.75 5.05 -21.30
C PRO A 17 -13.10 4.43 -19.94
N VAL A 18 -12.77 5.12 -18.85
CA VAL A 18 -12.99 4.70 -17.46
C VAL A 18 -13.47 5.86 -16.60
N ILE A 19 -14.10 5.55 -15.47
CA ILE A 19 -14.46 6.50 -14.41
C ILE A 19 -13.84 6.02 -13.10
N LEU A 20 -13.19 6.90 -12.35
CA LEU A 20 -12.69 6.61 -11.01
C LEU A 20 -13.80 6.91 -10.00
N ARG A 21 -14.52 5.88 -9.57
CA ARG A 21 -15.66 6.02 -8.65
C ARG A 21 -15.25 6.32 -7.22
N GLU A 22 -14.15 5.70 -6.79
CA GLU A 22 -13.62 5.86 -5.44
C GLU A 22 -12.11 5.98 -5.52
N PHE A 23 -11.60 7.00 -4.85
CA PHE A 23 -10.18 7.08 -4.53
C PHE A 23 -10.01 7.59 -3.11
N ALA A 24 -9.88 6.65 -2.17
CA ALA A 24 -9.91 6.94 -0.74
C ALA A 24 -8.81 6.19 0.01
N ILE A 25 -8.50 6.66 1.21
CA ILE A 25 -7.64 5.93 2.15
C ILE A 25 -8.38 4.67 2.60
N ARG A 26 -7.68 3.55 2.68
CA ARG A 26 -8.19 2.27 3.21
C ARG A 26 -7.87 2.22 4.71
N PRO A 27 -8.82 2.58 5.59
CA PRO A 27 -8.51 2.84 7.00
C PRO A 27 -8.08 1.57 7.72
N SER A 28 -7.18 1.73 8.69
CA SER A 28 -6.74 0.66 9.61
C SER A 28 -6.03 -0.51 8.95
N THR A 29 -5.33 -0.26 7.84
CA THR A 29 -4.59 -1.28 7.09
C THR A 29 -3.10 -1.25 7.35
N GLY A 30 -2.59 -0.14 7.89
CA GLY A 30 -1.24 -0.05 8.40
C GLY A 30 -1.03 -0.91 9.64
N GLY A 31 0.09 -1.63 9.68
CA GLY A 31 0.49 -2.44 10.82
C GLY A 31 0.72 -1.59 12.07
N LYS A 32 0.32 -2.09 13.23
CA LYS A 32 0.46 -1.37 14.50
C LYS A 32 1.89 -1.42 15.01
N GLY A 33 2.32 -0.35 15.65
CA GLY A 33 3.60 -0.29 16.34
C GLY A 33 3.72 1.00 17.13
N ARG A 34 4.89 1.25 17.73
CA ARG A 34 5.20 2.58 18.27
C ARG A 34 5.04 3.66 17.20
N HIS A 35 5.40 3.34 15.97
CA HIS A 35 5.06 4.11 14.78
C HIS A 35 4.23 3.22 13.85
N ASN A 36 2.95 3.56 13.69
CA ASN A 36 2.06 2.82 12.82
C ASN A 36 2.52 2.92 11.36
N GLY A 37 2.34 1.83 10.62
CA GLY A 37 2.48 1.84 9.17
C GLY A 37 1.41 2.72 8.52
N GLY A 38 1.71 3.25 7.33
CA GLY A 38 0.72 4.02 6.55
C GLY A 38 -0.40 3.12 6.02
N ASP A 39 -1.62 3.66 6.01
CA ASP A 39 -2.75 2.98 5.39
C ASP A 39 -2.61 2.92 3.87
N GLY A 40 -3.15 1.85 3.28
CA GLY A 40 -3.31 1.72 1.84
C GLY A 40 -4.39 2.65 1.30
N VAL A 41 -4.72 2.47 0.02
CA VAL A 41 -5.77 3.20 -0.68
C VAL A 41 -6.68 2.24 -1.43
N ILE A 42 -7.94 2.63 -1.56
CA ILE A 42 -8.95 2.00 -2.40
C ILE A 42 -9.00 2.80 -3.70
N ARG A 43 -8.91 2.11 -4.84
CA ARG A 43 -9.21 2.67 -6.16
C ARG A 43 -10.25 1.82 -6.83
N ASP A 44 -11.39 2.41 -7.14
CA ASP A 44 -12.49 1.74 -7.84
C ASP A 44 -12.66 2.36 -9.22
N ILE A 45 -12.34 1.58 -10.25
CA ILE A 45 -12.28 2.03 -11.64
C ILE A 45 -13.39 1.31 -12.42
N GLU A 46 -14.39 2.06 -12.89
CA GLU A 46 -15.46 1.56 -13.75
C GLU A 46 -15.09 1.67 -15.21
N CYS A 47 -15.31 0.61 -15.99
CA CYS A 47 -15.10 0.60 -17.43
C CYS A 47 -16.30 1.22 -18.16
N ARG A 48 -16.05 2.16 -19.07
CA ARG A 48 -17.08 2.79 -19.92
C ARG A 48 -17.16 2.20 -21.33
N ALA A 49 -16.19 1.36 -21.68
CA ALA A 49 -16.15 0.58 -22.92
C ALA A 49 -15.42 -0.74 -22.63
N PRO A 50 -15.58 -1.77 -23.48
CA PRO A 50 -14.84 -3.03 -23.33
C PRO A 50 -13.33 -2.77 -23.40
N LEU A 51 -12.59 -3.24 -22.39
CA LEU A 51 -11.15 -3.01 -22.27
C LEU A 51 -10.44 -4.18 -21.60
N SER A 52 -9.12 -4.30 -21.84
CA SER A 52 -8.27 -5.27 -21.14
C SER A 52 -7.58 -4.59 -19.96
N PHE A 53 -7.84 -5.07 -18.75
CA PHE A 53 -7.22 -4.59 -17.53
C PHE A 53 -6.11 -5.53 -17.10
N SER A 54 -4.90 -5.00 -16.91
CA SER A 54 -3.73 -5.74 -16.45
C SER A 54 -3.26 -5.20 -15.10
N ALA A 55 -3.23 -6.07 -14.10
CA ALA A 55 -2.71 -5.77 -12.78
C ALA A 55 -1.34 -6.41 -12.61
N ILE A 56 -0.31 -5.61 -12.30
CA ILE A 56 0.99 -6.10 -11.85
C ILE A 56 1.24 -5.48 -10.48
N THR A 57 0.95 -6.24 -9.44
CA THR A 57 1.00 -5.78 -8.05
C THR A 57 1.75 -6.77 -7.18
N GLU A 58 2.26 -6.29 -6.05
CA GLU A 58 2.99 -7.08 -5.07
C GLU A 58 2.30 -7.00 -3.70
N ARG A 59 2.78 -7.79 -2.73
CA ARG A 59 2.25 -7.80 -1.35
C ARG A 59 0.76 -8.16 -1.27
N ARG A 60 0.35 -9.15 -2.08
CA ARG A 60 -1.01 -9.74 -2.10
C ARG A 60 -1.09 -11.08 -1.38
N SER A 61 -0.02 -11.87 -1.44
CA SER A 61 0.11 -13.13 -0.71
C SER A 61 0.94 -13.00 0.57
N ILE A 62 1.96 -12.14 0.56
CA ILE A 62 2.84 -11.89 1.72
C ILE A 62 2.65 -10.43 2.16
N PRO A 63 2.26 -10.19 3.42
CA PRO A 63 2.04 -8.82 3.91
C PRO A 63 3.36 -8.03 3.99
N PRO A 64 3.30 -6.69 3.98
CA PRO A 64 4.44 -5.88 4.40
C PRO A 64 4.77 -6.18 5.87
N TYR A 65 6.03 -6.52 6.15
CA TYR A 65 6.46 -6.92 7.49
C TYR A 65 6.58 -5.70 8.40
N GLY A 66 6.26 -5.88 9.68
CA GLY A 66 6.60 -4.93 10.72
C GLY A 66 8.06 -5.11 11.17
N MET A 67 8.59 -4.10 11.85
CA MET A 67 9.98 -4.06 12.31
C MET A 67 10.08 -3.81 13.81
N ASN A 68 11.09 -4.40 14.47
CA ASN A 68 11.39 -4.19 15.88
C ASN A 68 10.18 -4.43 16.83
N GLY A 69 9.41 -5.49 16.55
CA GLY A 69 8.19 -5.83 17.32
C GLY A 69 6.92 -5.14 16.82
N GLY A 70 6.98 -4.37 15.74
CA GLY A 70 5.79 -3.87 15.04
C GLY A 70 5.06 -4.97 14.27
N GLU A 71 3.75 -4.81 14.12
CA GLU A 71 2.87 -5.73 13.42
C GLU A 71 2.94 -5.55 11.90
N PRO A 72 2.68 -6.60 11.11
CA PRO A 72 2.60 -6.50 9.66
C PRO A 72 1.40 -5.63 9.22
N GLY A 73 1.56 -4.97 8.07
CA GLY A 73 0.45 -4.29 7.41
C GLY A 73 -0.48 -5.28 6.70
N GLU A 74 -1.69 -4.85 6.40
CA GLU A 74 -2.64 -5.67 5.65
C GLU A 74 -2.18 -5.89 4.21
N ARG A 75 -2.51 -7.08 3.69
CA ARG A 75 -2.27 -7.44 2.30
C ARG A 75 -3.18 -6.60 1.40
N GLY A 76 -2.64 -6.20 0.25
CA GLY A 76 -3.48 -5.65 -0.80
C GLY A 76 -4.34 -6.74 -1.44
N ALA A 77 -5.30 -6.31 -2.25
CA ALA A 77 -6.14 -7.20 -3.04
C ALA A 77 -6.56 -6.51 -4.34
N ASN A 78 -6.82 -7.27 -5.39
CA ASN A 78 -7.37 -6.76 -6.63
C ASN A 78 -8.65 -7.54 -6.92
N TYR A 79 -9.75 -6.83 -7.14
CA TYR A 79 -11.05 -7.42 -7.42
C TYR A 79 -11.55 -6.98 -8.78
N TRP A 80 -12.05 -7.94 -9.54
CA TRP A 80 -12.92 -7.69 -10.68
C TRP A 80 -14.37 -7.84 -10.20
N VAL A 81 -15.10 -6.74 -10.26
CA VAL A 81 -16.51 -6.68 -9.88
C VAL A 81 -17.31 -6.60 -11.17
N ARG A 82 -18.07 -7.66 -11.46
CA ARG A 82 -18.86 -7.76 -12.69
C ARG A 82 -20.31 -8.03 -12.39
N ARG A 83 -21.17 -7.58 -13.28
CA ARG A 83 -22.60 -7.90 -13.23
C ARG A 83 -22.81 -9.31 -13.77
N VAL A 84 -23.50 -10.15 -13.01
CA VAL A 84 -23.86 -11.51 -13.45
C VAL A 84 -25.36 -11.66 -13.39
N GLU A 85 -25.95 -12.14 -14.48
CA GLU A 85 -27.36 -12.49 -14.56
C GLU A 85 -27.53 -13.94 -14.12
N ASN A 86 -28.33 -14.16 -13.09
CA ASN A 86 -28.65 -15.48 -12.55
C ASN A 86 -30.17 -15.65 -12.53
N GLY A 87 -30.72 -16.09 -13.67
CA GLY A 87 -32.16 -16.05 -13.92
C GLY A 87 -32.68 -14.62 -13.93
N ASP A 88 -33.71 -14.34 -13.13
CA ASP A 88 -34.33 -13.01 -13.03
C ASP A 88 -33.57 -12.01 -12.14
N LYS A 89 -32.46 -12.44 -11.52
CA LYS A 89 -31.68 -11.60 -10.59
C LYS A 89 -30.38 -11.12 -11.22
N THR A 90 -30.13 -9.83 -11.08
CA THR A 90 -28.87 -9.18 -11.46
C THR A 90 -28.05 -8.95 -10.18
N GLU A 91 -26.91 -9.61 -10.05
CA GLU A 91 -26.04 -9.51 -8.87
C GLU A 91 -24.63 -9.04 -9.22
N TRP A 92 -23.98 -8.36 -8.27
CA TRP A 92 -22.58 -7.97 -8.39
C TRP A 92 -21.67 -9.05 -7.84
N ARG A 93 -20.89 -9.69 -8.71
CA ARG A 93 -19.93 -10.73 -8.32
C ARG A 93 -18.54 -10.13 -8.17
N TRP A 94 -17.95 -10.32 -6.99
CA TRP A 94 -16.57 -9.95 -6.70
C TRP A 94 -15.64 -11.15 -6.95
N VAL A 95 -14.68 -10.98 -7.84
CA VAL A 95 -13.70 -12.01 -8.19
C VAL A 95 -12.31 -11.49 -7.85
N ASN A 96 -11.60 -12.15 -6.94
CA ASN A 96 -10.20 -11.80 -6.68
C ASN A 96 -9.34 -12.29 -7.86
N ILE A 97 -8.66 -11.36 -8.54
CA ILE A 97 -7.87 -11.67 -9.74
C ILE A 97 -6.40 -11.95 -9.42
N GLY A 98 -6.00 -11.91 -8.14
CA GLY A 98 -4.62 -12.17 -7.71
C GLY A 98 -3.67 -11.00 -7.95
N ALA A 99 -2.37 -11.27 -7.79
CA ALA A 99 -1.33 -10.23 -7.81
C ALA A 99 -0.94 -9.78 -9.22
N LYS A 100 -0.85 -10.73 -10.15
CA LYS A 100 -0.41 -10.55 -11.53
C LYS A 100 -1.39 -11.26 -12.44
N ASN A 101 -2.25 -10.50 -13.11
CA ASN A 101 -3.26 -11.09 -13.97
C ASN A 101 -3.76 -10.07 -15.00
N MET A 102 -4.36 -10.58 -16.06
CA MET A 102 -5.01 -9.79 -17.11
C MET A 102 -6.43 -10.30 -17.30
N VAL A 103 -7.40 -9.39 -17.29
CA VAL A 103 -8.82 -9.69 -17.48
C VAL A 103 -9.39 -8.81 -18.58
N ARG A 104 -10.31 -9.38 -19.37
CA ARG A 104 -11.14 -8.62 -20.31
C ARG A 104 -12.40 -8.20 -19.58
N MET A 105 -12.65 -6.90 -19.52
CA MET A 105 -13.74 -6.28 -18.79
C MET A 105 -14.74 -5.70 -19.78
N GLU A 106 -16.01 -5.87 -19.49
CA GLU A 106 -17.10 -5.30 -20.28
C GLU A 106 -17.50 -3.92 -19.76
N THR A 107 -18.32 -3.19 -20.53
CA THR A 107 -18.87 -1.90 -20.08
C THR A 107 -19.66 -2.06 -18.78
N GLY A 108 -19.36 -1.23 -17.79
CA GLY A 108 -19.97 -1.26 -16.47
C GLY A 108 -19.27 -2.18 -15.45
N ASP A 109 -18.32 -3.01 -15.89
CA ASP A 109 -17.48 -3.76 -14.96
C ASP A 109 -16.53 -2.82 -14.20
N ARG A 110 -16.19 -3.20 -12.97
CA ARG A 110 -15.33 -2.42 -12.08
C ARG A 110 -14.07 -3.18 -11.70
N CYS A 111 -12.93 -2.50 -11.71
CA CYS A 111 -11.69 -2.99 -11.15
C CYS A 111 -11.41 -2.24 -9.83
N VAL A 112 -11.48 -2.97 -8.73
CA VAL A 112 -11.23 -2.43 -7.38
C VAL A 112 -9.86 -2.88 -6.92
N ILE A 113 -8.96 -1.92 -6.70
CA ILE A 113 -7.60 -2.13 -6.24
C ILE A 113 -7.51 -1.67 -4.80
N HIS A 114 -7.20 -2.60 -3.90
CA HIS A 114 -6.77 -2.31 -2.54
C HIS A 114 -5.25 -2.38 -2.50
N THR A 115 -4.59 -1.25 -2.27
CA THR A 115 -3.15 -1.25 -2.04
C THR A 115 -2.84 -1.77 -0.63
N PRO A 116 -1.63 -2.35 -0.41
CA PRO A 116 -1.28 -2.91 0.88
C PRO A 116 -0.96 -1.78 1.87
N GLY A 117 -1.22 -2.01 3.16
CA GLY A 117 -0.77 -1.09 4.21
C GLY A 117 0.70 -1.32 4.55
N GLY A 118 1.38 -0.29 5.04
CA GLY A 118 2.77 -0.40 5.54
C GLY A 118 2.85 -1.21 6.83
N GLY A 119 3.98 -1.87 7.09
CA GLY A 119 4.23 -2.50 8.39
C GLY A 119 4.55 -1.47 9.47
N GLY A 120 4.14 -1.74 10.71
CA GLY A 120 4.44 -0.90 11.87
C GLY A 120 5.89 -1.05 12.34
N TRP A 121 6.39 -0.05 13.05
CA TRP A 121 7.71 -0.09 13.69
C TRP A 121 7.59 0.02 15.21
N GLY A 122 8.34 -0.83 15.92
CA GLY A 122 8.36 -0.85 17.39
C GLY A 122 7.15 -1.57 17.99
N LEU A 123 7.28 -2.05 19.23
CA LEU A 123 6.15 -2.65 19.96
C LEU A 123 4.98 -1.64 20.08
N PRO A 124 3.75 -2.05 19.72
CA PRO A 124 2.58 -1.22 19.96
C PRO A 124 2.42 -0.97 21.46
N GLU A 125 2.13 0.28 21.84
CA GLU A 125 1.89 0.60 23.25
C GLU A 125 0.58 -0.07 23.69
N LEU A 126 0.70 -1.08 24.55
CA LEU A 126 -0.44 -1.73 25.17
C LEU A 126 -1.13 -0.71 26.09
N ASN A 127 -2.33 -0.28 25.72
CA ASN A 127 -3.31 0.40 26.56
C ASN A 127 -2.94 1.78 27.12
N GLY A 128 -2.54 2.75 26.29
CA GLY A 128 -2.62 4.19 26.66
C GLY A 128 -1.87 4.61 27.92
N TYR A 129 -1.06 3.73 28.51
CA TYR A 129 -0.11 4.08 29.52
C TYR A 129 1.03 4.76 28.80
N SER A 130 1.02 6.10 28.86
CA SER A 130 2.22 6.91 28.77
C SER A 130 3.14 6.48 29.90
N GLY A 131 3.79 5.32 29.74
CA GLY A 131 4.94 4.99 30.52
C GLY A 131 5.97 6.05 30.17
N ASP A 132 6.26 6.93 31.12
CA ASP A 132 7.47 7.72 31.16
C ASP A 132 8.65 6.78 30.88
N ARG A 133 8.98 6.62 29.59
CA ARG A 133 10.20 5.96 29.18
C ARG A 133 11.25 7.04 29.32
N ALA A 134 11.92 7.00 30.46
CA ALA A 134 13.25 7.55 30.63
C ALA A 134 13.99 7.40 29.30
N ASP A 135 14.50 8.53 28.83
CA ASP A 135 15.14 8.76 27.54
C ASP A 135 16.38 7.85 27.40
N VAL A 136 16.17 6.56 27.15
CA VAL A 136 17.26 5.64 26.83
C VAL A 136 17.64 5.96 25.40
N ARG A 137 18.63 6.84 25.25
CA ARG A 137 19.36 7.06 24.00
C ARG A 137 19.89 5.72 23.50
N ILE A 138 19.12 5.05 22.67
CA ILE A 138 19.61 3.91 21.90
C ILE A 138 20.55 4.49 20.84
N GLN A 139 21.85 4.34 21.09
CA GLN A 139 22.88 4.79 20.18
C GLN A 139 22.89 3.86 18.97
N TYR A 140 22.30 4.30 17.86
CA TYR A 140 22.48 3.62 16.57
C TYR A 140 23.94 3.78 16.16
N PRO A 141 24.72 2.69 16.00
CA PRO A 141 26.01 2.80 15.35
C PRO A 141 25.76 3.21 13.90
N ARG A 142 25.85 4.52 13.62
CA ARG A 142 25.91 5.01 12.24
C ARG A 142 27.22 4.49 11.67
N ALA A 143 27.14 3.58 10.70
CA ALA A 143 28.30 3.20 9.91
C ALA A 143 28.93 4.49 9.38
N SER A 144 30.11 4.82 9.89
CA SER A 144 30.87 5.98 9.47
C SER A 144 31.26 5.77 8.01
N GLY A 145 30.58 6.46 7.09
CA GLY A 145 30.97 6.47 5.69
C GLY A 145 32.43 6.92 5.51
N SER A 146 33.00 6.63 4.34
CA SER A 146 34.41 6.87 4.00
C SER A 146 34.91 8.28 4.32
N VAL A 147 34.04 9.29 4.19
CA VAL A 147 34.36 10.70 4.50
C VAL A 147 34.64 10.92 5.99
N ALA A 148 33.90 10.26 6.88
CA ALA A 148 34.10 10.39 8.32
C ALA A 148 35.40 9.72 8.78
N ALA A 149 35.74 8.57 8.19
CA ALA A 149 37.01 7.90 8.43
C ALA A 149 38.21 8.72 7.92
N TYR A 150 38.09 9.33 6.74
CA TYR A 150 39.13 10.19 6.17
C TYR A 150 39.40 11.44 7.04
N ILE A 151 38.35 12.12 7.51
CA ILE A 151 38.49 13.31 8.37
C ILE A 151 39.08 12.95 9.73
N MET A 152 38.71 11.79 10.31
CA MET A 152 39.30 11.30 11.57
C MET A 152 40.80 11.03 11.43
N ALA A 153 41.22 10.38 10.34
CA ALA A 153 42.63 10.09 10.08
C ALA A 153 43.49 11.35 9.87
N GLN A 154 42.93 12.38 9.22
CA GLN A 154 43.61 13.68 9.10
C GLN A 154 43.76 14.37 10.45
N LYS A 155 42.73 14.32 11.31
CA LYS A 155 42.77 14.95 12.63
C LYS A 155 43.68 14.22 13.63
N SER A 156 43.88 12.92 13.48
CA SER A 156 44.82 12.16 14.31
C SER A 156 46.28 12.29 13.87
N SER A 157 46.53 12.94 12.74
CA SER A 157 47.88 13.13 12.16
C SER A 157 48.42 14.55 12.36
N ALA A 158 47.72 15.38 13.15
CA ALA A 158 48.17 16.70 13.60
C ALA A 158 48.43 16.66 15.11
#